data_AF-A0A399I333-F1
#
_entry.id   AF-A0A399I333-F1
#
_cell.length_a   1.000
_cell.length_b   1.000
_cell.length_c   1.000
_cell.angle_alpha   90.00
_cell.angle_beta   90.00
_cell.angle_gamma   90.00
#
_symmetry.space_group_name_H-M   'P 1'
#
loop_
_entity.id
_entity.type
_entity.pdbx_description
1 polymer ?
#
loop_
_entity_poly.entity_id
_entity_poly.type
_entity_poly.pdbx_seq_one_letter_code
_entity_poly.pdbx_strand_id
1 'polypeptide(L)'
;MAIPEGMKKKISWLASTECAVVLFLAIAILAIPGTFTESRAIYSSPLFMSLLGCFGLNLVLCTVKRLKTLSKPVLIMHCGVILTLAGCIATSFGYVATVNVYEGSMVDQVYRWDKKQDVPLGAELVVKKVNREYYPIPVKVGVLRGDAKDGLFVLKTGGSFDLKNYRVKVEALEFPAENLKLSVFDQGRLMGTCDTAGASTLPPGFPYGFKLVAYQNPSLKRLWVDLALARDSEKPVEGTSEVNSPFQWNGLYFYNTRIDRDAAGAVYAGIQIVRDPGRPYVFAGFAIMGLGAVLSFIRRFYGKVLWK
;
A
#
# COMPACT_ATOMS: atom_id res chain seq x y z
N MET A 1 38.36 -20.01 -35.44
CA MET A 1 39.45 -19.44 -34.63
C MET A 1 39.44 -20.15 -33.27
N ALA A 2 40.48 -20.92 -32.93
CA ALA A 2 40.49 -21.71 -31.70
C ALA A 2 40.74 -20.80 -30.48
N ILE A 3 39.89 -20.91 -29.45
CA ILE A 3 40.03 -20.16 -28.20
C ILE A 3 41.29 -20.66 -27.46
N PRO A 4 42.23 -19.78 -27.02
CA PRO A 4 43.44 -20.18 -26.29
C PRO A 4 43.12 -21.00 -25.03
N GLU A 5 43.94 -22.01 -24.68
CA GLU A 5 43.71 -22.89 -23.53
C GLU A 5 43.56 -22.15 -22.19
N GLY A 6 44.37 -21.11 -21.96
CA GLY A 6 44.24 -20.26 -20.77
C GLY A 6 42.90 -19.52 -20.70
N MET A 7 42.30 -19.20 -21.84
CA MET A 7 40.99 -18.56 -21.94
C MET A 7 39.85 -19.55 -21.71
N LYS A 8 39.98 -20.79 -22.19
CA LYS A 8 39.03 -21.88 -21.87
C LYS A 8 38.96 -22.17 -20.38
N LYS A 9 40.11 -22.22 -19.69
CA LYS A 9 40.17 -22.44 -18.23
C LYS A 9 39.46 -21.33 -17.46
N LYS A 10 39.65 -20.06 -17.86
CA LYS A 10 38.95 -18.91 -17.27
C LYS A 10 37.44 -18.95 -17.49
N ILE A 11 37.00 -19.23 -18.72
CA ILE A 11 35.57 -19.36 -19.05
C ILE A 11 34.92 -20.51 -18.26
N SER A 12 35.62 -21.63 -18.12
CA SER A 12 35.15 -22.78 -17.34
C SER A 12 34.94 -22.44 -15.86
N TRP A 13 35.83 -21.64 -15.27
CA TRP A 13 35.71 -21.19 -13.89
C TRP A 13 34.57 -20.16 -13.72
N LEU A 14 34.43 -19.21 -14.65
CA LEU A 14 33.32 -18.25 -14.65
C LEU A 14 31.94 -18.92 -14.77
N ALA A 15 31.88 -20.14 -15.30
CA ALA A 15 30.69 -20.98 -15.41
C ALA A 15 30.68 -22.12 -14.37
N SER A 16 31.27 -21.91 -13.19
CA SER A 16 31.38 -22.90 -12.12
C SER A 16 30.61 -22.51 -10.86
N THR A 17 30.30 -23.53 -10.03
CA THR A 17 29.62 -23.37 -8.75
C THR A 17 30.48 -22.68 -7.70
N GLU A 18 31.81 -22.86 -7.75
CA GLU A 18 32.76 -22.19 -6.87
C GLU A 18 32.71 -20.67 -7.10
N CYS A 19 32.70 -20.22 -8.35
CA CYS A 19 32.52 -18.82 -8.70
C CYS A 19 31.16 -18.29 -8.20
N ALA A 20 30.09 -19.09 -8.33
CA ALA A 20 28.76 -18.74 -7.82
C ALA A 20 28.78 -18.47 -6.30
N VAL A 21 29.42 -19.35 -5.53
CA VAL A 21 29.54 -19.23 -4.07
C VAL A 21 30.34 -17.99 -3.68
N VAL A 22 31.46 -17.72 -4.36
CA VAL A 22 32.27 -16.51 -4.11
C VAL A 22 31.46 -15.24 -4.39
N LEU A 23 30.75 -15.18 -5.52
CA LEU A 23 29.89 -14.05 -5.88
C LEU A 23 28.75 -13.87 -4.86
N PHE A 24 28.11 -14.96 -4.45
CA PHE A 24 27.06 -14.93 -3.44
C PHE A 24 27.57 -14.40 -2.08
N LEU A 25 28.73 -14.87 -1.62
CA LEU A 25 29.35 -14.39 -0.38
C LEU A 25 29.71 -12.90 -0.47
N ALA A 26 30.27 -12.45 -1.60
CA ALA A 26 30.58 -11.04 -1.81
C ALA A 26 29.31 -10.16 -1.76
N ILE A 27 28.24 -10.59 -2.43
CA ILE A 27 26.93 -9.91 -2.39
C ILE A 27 26.38 -9.88 -0.95
N ALA A 28 26.43 -11.01 -0.24
CA ALA A 28 25.94 -11.10 1.13
C ALA A 28 26.71 -10.15 2.07
N ILE A 29 28.05 -10.12 1.99
CA ILE A 29 28.90 -9.23 2.80
C ILE A 29 28.57 -7.77 2.51
N LEU A 30 28.42 -7.38 1.24
CA LEU A 30 28.06 -6.01 0.85
C LEU A 30 26.63 -5.62 1.23
N ALA A 31 25.72 -6.58 1.35
CA ALA A 31 24.35 -6.34 1.79
C ALA A 31 24.23 -6.08 3.31
N ILE A 32 25.17 -6.59 4.12
CA ILE A 32 25.12 -6.45 5.59
C ILE A 32 25.09 -4.97 6.03
N PRO A 33 26.01 -4.08 5.59
CA PRO A 33 25.94 -2.67 5.99
C PRO A 33 24.63 -2.00 5.57
N GLY A 34 24.10 -2.35 4.39
CA GLY A 34 22.81 -1.85 3.90
C GLY A 34 21.60 -2.27 4.72
N THR A 35 21.76 -3.24 5.64
CA THR A 35 20.72 -3.61 6.61
C THR A 35 20.69 -2.66 7.81
N PHE A 36 21.82 -2.02 8.14
CA PHE A 36 21.95 -1.11 9.28
C PHE A 36 21.81 0.37 8.91
N THR A 37 21.83 0.70 7.62
CA THR A 37 21.66 2.06 7.13
C THR A 37 20.25 2.26 6.57
N GLU A 38 19.58 3.37 6.90
CA GLU A 38 18.29 3.75 6.27
C GLU A 38 18.44 4.11 4.77
N SER A 39 19.67 4.35 4.32
CA SER A 39 19.97 4.69 2.94
C SER A 39 19.94 3.47 2.01
N ARG A 40 19.13 3.54 0.95
CA ARG A 40 19.13 2.55 -0.13
C ARG A 40 20.34 2.67 -1.08
N ALA A 41 21.25 3.62 -0.83
CA ALA A 41 22.34 3.96 -1.74
C ALA A 41 23.28 2.79 -2.06
N ILE A 42 23.48 1.88 -1.09
CA ILE A 42 24.34 0.70 -1.26
C ILE A 42 23.78 -0.23 -2.35
N TYR A 43 22.47 -0.50 -2.31
CA TYR A 43 21.81 -1.40 -3.26
C TYR A 43 21.70 -0.80 -4.66
N SER A 44 21.65 0.53 -4.78
CA SER A 44 21.68 1.24 -6.06
C SER A 44 23.10 1.52 -6.57
N SER A 45 24.16 1.14 -5.83
CA SER A 45 25.53 1.43 -6.23
C SER A 45 25.93 0.62 -7.47
N PRO A 46 26.73 1.20 -8.40
CA PRO A 46 27.21 0.47 -9.57
C PRO A 46 27.96 -0.81 -9.23
N LEU A 47 28.69 -0.83 -8.12
CA LEU A 47 29.40 -2.01 -7.63
C LEU A 47 28.45 -3.15 -7.27
N PHE A 48 27.44 -2.86 -6.44
CA PHE A 48 26.45 -3.86 -6.02
C PHE A 48 25.67 -4.41 -7.21
N MET A 49 25.21 -3.53 -8.11
CA MET A 49 24.52 -3.92 -9.34
C MET A 49 25.41 -4.76 -10.27
N SER A 50 26.70 -4.43 -10.38
CA SER A 50 27.66 -5.21 -11.18
C SER A 50 27.86 -6.61 -10.62
N LEU A 51 27.98 -6.75 -9.28
CA LEU A 51 28.09 -8.06 -8.64
C LEU A 51 26.84 -8.90 -8.85
N LEU A 52 25.65 -8.29 -8.72
CA LEU A 52 24.39 -8.97 -8.97
C LEU A 52 24.28 -9.42 -10.44
N GLY A 53 24.71 -8.60 -11.38
CA GLY A 53 24.80 -8.95 -12.81
C GLY A 53 25.76 -10.11 -13.08
N CYS A 54 26.96 -10.09 -12.48
CA CYS A 54 27.94 -11.18 -12.58
C CYS A 54 27.38 -12.49 -12.00
N PHE A 55 26.68 -12.43 -10.87
CA PHE A 55 26.01 -13.60 -10.29
C PHE A 55 24.92 -14.15 -11.20
N GLY A 56 24.08 -13.29 -11.78
CA GLY A 56 23.07 -13.69 -12.76
C GLY A 56 23.68 -14.36 -14.00
N LEU A 57 24.74 -13.78 -14.56
CA LEU A 57 25.46 -14.35 -15.70
C LEU A 57 26.09 -15.70 -15.35
N ASN A 58 26.75 -15.81 -14.21
CA ASN A 58 27.29 -17.08 -13.73
C ASN A 58 26.18 -18.14 -13.59
N LEU A 59 25.04 -17.79 -13.01
CA LEU A 59 23.91 -18.71 -12.86
C LEU A 59 23.40 -19.20 -14.22
N VAL A 60 23.27 -18.32 -15.21
CA VAL A 60 22.89 -18.70 -16.58
C VAL A 60 23.91 -19.66 -17.18
N LEU A 61 25.21 -19.33 -17.13
CA LEU A 61 26.27 -20.17 -17.69
C LEU A 61 26.35 -21.55 -17.01
N CYS A 62 26.28 -21.58 -15.68
CA CYS A 62 26.22 -22.82 -14.90
C CYS A 62 25.01 -23.69 -15.28
N THR A 63 23.85 -23.05 -15.46
CA THR A 63 22.59 -23.73 -15.83
C THR A 63 22.69 -24.33 -17.22
N VAL A 64 23.17 -23.57 -18.21
CA VAL A 64 23.34 -24.04 -19.59
C VAL A 64 24.35 -25.19 -19.66
N LYS A 65 25.50 -25.06 -19.00
CA LYS A 65 26.54 -26.11 -18.95
C LYS A 65 26.02 -27.42 -18.37
N ARG A 66 25.06 -27.35 -17.44
CA ARG A 66 24.52 -28.50 -16.72
C ARG A 66 23.09 -28.86 -17.09
N LEU A 67 22.55 -28.30 -18.18
CA LEU A 67 21.12 -28.41 -18.52
C LEU A 67 20.62 -29.86 -18.61
N LYS A 68 21.47 -30.78 -19.12
CA LYS A 68 21.15 -32.21 -19.23
C LYS A 68 21.24 -32.99 -17.92
N THR A 69 21.92 -32.46 -16.90
CA THR A 69 22.15 -33.15 -15.62
C THR A 69 21.31 -32.58 -14.48
N LEU A 70 20.82 -31.36 -14.60
CA LEU A 70 19.96 -30.73 -13.61
C LEU A 70 18.55 -31.34 -13.63
N SER A 71 17.98 -31.51 -12.44
CA SER A 71 16.60 -31.97 -12.32
C SER A 71 15.62 -30.88 -12.77
N LYS A 72 14.46 -31.28 -13.31
CA LYS A 72 13.42 -30.32 -13.73
C LYS A 72 13.04 -29.31 -12.62
N PRO A 73 12.87 -29.70 -11.34
CA PRO A 73 12.59 -28.74 -10.27
C PRO A 73 13.70 -27.71 -10.07
N VAL A 74 14.97 -28.10 -10.17
CA VAL A 74 16.11 -27.18 -10.04
C VAL A 74 16.16 -26.20 -11.21
N LEU A 75 15.87 -26.67 -12.44
CA LEU A 75 15.75 -25.77 -13.60
C LEU A 75 14.64 -24.74 -13.40
N ILE A 76 13.48 -25.15 -12.88
CA ILE A 76 12.37 -24.24 -12.56
C ILE A 76 12.84 -23.19 -11.53
N MET A 77 13.52 -23.61 -10.45
CA MET A 77 14.07 -22.67 -9.47
C MET A 77 15.05 -21.67 -10.10
N HIS A 78 15.97 -22.14 -10.94
CA HIS A 78 16.93 -21.27 -11.63
C HIS A 78 16.23 -20.27 -12.56
N CYS A 79 15.22 -20.70 -13.33
CA CYS A 79 14.39 -19.80 -14.14
C CYS A 79 13.72 -18.72 -13.28
N GLY A 80 13.19 -19.09 -12.11
CA GLY A 80 12.61 -18.13 -11.17
C GLY A 80 13.62 -17.10 -10.66
N VAL A 81 14.83 -17.53 -10.30
CA VAL A 81 15.92 -16.62 -9.88
C VAL A 81 16.34 -15.69 -11.03
N ILE A 82 16.54 -16.22 -12.25
CA ILE A 82 16.92 -15.41 -13.42
C ILE A 82 15.84 -14.38 -13.74
N LEU A 83 14.56 -14.77 -13.71
CA LEU A 83 13.44 -13.86 -13.94
C LEU A 83 13.37 -12.76 -12.85
N THR A 84 13.65 -13.12 -11.60
CA THR A 84 13.75 -12.17 -10.48
C THR A 84 14.88 -11.16 -10.72
N LEU A 85 16.07 -11.62 -11.11
CA LEU A 85 17.22 -10.75 -11.40
C LEU A 85 16.93 -9.83 -12.59
N ALA A 86 16.31 -10.34 -13.65
CA ALA A 86 15.86 -9.53 -14.78
C ALA A 86 14.81 -8.48 -14.34
N GLY A 87 13.90 -8.85 -13.43
CA GLY A 87 12.97 -7.93 -12.79
C GLY A 87 13.66 -6.81 -12.02
N CYS A 88 14.69 -7.12 -11.21
CA CYS A 88 15.47 -6.10 -10.50
C CYS A 88 16.15 -5.10 -11.45
N ILE A 89 16.68 -5.58 -12.58
CA ILE A 89 17.23 -4.72 -13.63
C ILE A 89 16.12 -3.87 -14.26
N ALA A 90 14.95 -4.45 -14.55
CA ALA A 90 13.83 -3.68 -15.06
C ALA A 90 13.38 -2.58 -14.08
N THR A 91 13.33 -2.86 -12.78
CA THR A 91 13.03 -1.86 -11.72
C THR A 91 13.97 -0.66 -11.76
N SER A 92 15.23 -0.80 -12.20
CA SER A 92 16.16 0.35 -12.30
C SER A 92 15.77 1.37 -13.38
N PHE A 93 14.87 1.02 -14.30
CA PHE A 93 14.27 1.96 -15.27
C PHE A 93 12.99 2.63 -14.73
N GLY A 94 12.58 2.26 -13.51
CA GLY A 94 11.50 2.89 -12.79
C GLY A 94 11.89 4.22 -12.14
N TYR A 95 10.95 4.82 -11.43
CA TYR A 95 11.21 6.00 -10.60
C TYR A 95 10.18 6.13 -9.49
N VAL A 96 10.53 6.94 -8.49
CA VAL A 96 9.62 7.38 -7.43
C VAL A 96 9.51 8.89 -7.51
N ALA A 97 8.28 9.39 -7.53
CA ALA A 97 7.96 10.80 -7.42
C ALA A 97 7.01 11.03 -6.25
N THR A 98 7.00 12.25 -5.71
CA THR A 98 6.11 12.63 -4.60
C THR A 98 5.54 14.01 -4.84
N VAL A 99 4.30 14.23 -4.39
CA VAL A 99 3.64 15.53 -4.40
C VAL A 99 2.64 15.63 -3.26
N ASN A 100 2.49 16.82 -2.67
CA ASN A 100 1.40 17.12 -1.75
C ASN A 100 0.32 17.88 -2.51
N VAL A 101 -0.92 17.39 -2.47
CA VAL A 101 -2.05 17.98 -3.22
C VAL A 101 -3.16 18.29 -2.23
N TYR A 102 -3.66 19.53 -2.25
CA TYR A 102 -4.76 19.96 -1.40
C TYR A 102 -6.08 19.34 -1.87
N GLU A 103 -6.98 19.07 -0.93
CA GLU A 103 -8.31 18.57 -1.24
C GLU A 103 -9.08 19.58 -2.10
N GLY A 104 -9.62 19.12 -3.23
CA GLY A 104 -10.31 19.94 -4.22
C GLY A 104 -9.39 20.66 -5.22
N SER A 105 -8.07 20.49 -5.12
CA SER A 105 -7.10 21.12 -6.04
C SER A 105 -6.47 20.12 -7.02
N MET A 106 -5.75 20.67 -8.01
CA MET A 106 -5.05 19.92 -9.04
C MET A 106 -3.57 20.30 -9.12
N VAL A 107 -2.75 19.35 -9.58
CA VAL A 107 -1.33 19.54 -9.88
C VAL A 107 -0.94 18.82 -11.17
N ASP A 108 0.01 19.36 -11.90
CA ASP A 108 0.56 18.78 -13.14
C ASP A 108 2.06 18.48 -13.03
N GLN A 109 2.71 18.88 -11.93
CA GLN A 109 4.13 18.67 -11.65
C GLN A 109 4.34 17.86 -10.39
N VAL A 110 5.38 17.03 -10.41
CA VAL A 110 5.73 16.11 -9.34
C VAL A 110 7.24 16.07 -9.12
N TYR A 111 7.67 15.97 -7.86
CA TYR A 111 9.08 15.93 -7.53
C TYR A 111 9.65 14.52 -7.75
N ARG A 112 10.58 14.36 -8.69
CA ARG A 112 11.27 13.08 -8.96
C ARG A 112 12.54 12.95 -8.15
N TRP A 113 12.59 11.94 -7.28
CA TRP A 113 13.73 11.71 -6.37
C TRP A 113 15.01 11.29 -7.08
N ASP A 114 14.90 10.62 -8.23
CA ASP A 114 16.04 10.20 -9.04
C ASP A 114 16.71 11.38 -9.77
N LYS A 115 15.91 12.36 -10.21
CA LYS A 115 16.39 13.59 -10.87
C LYS A 115 16.61 14.75 -9.91
N LYS A 116 16.06 14.67 -8.69
CA LYS A 116 16.06 15.72 -7.67
C LYS A 116 15.45 17.06 -8.13
N GLN A 117 14.42 16.99 -8.96
CA GLN A 117 13.72 18.16 -9.48
C GLN A 117 12.25 17.86 -9.74
N ASP A 118 11.45 18.92 -9.81
CA ASP A 118 10.09 18.84 -10.32
C ASP A 118 10.09 18.56 -11.83
N VAL A 119 9.18 17.69 -12.24
CA VAL A 119 8.94 17.36 -13.64
C VAL A 119 7.44 17.29 -13.92
N PRO A 120 7.01 17.53 -15.17
CA PRO A 120 5.63 17.28 -15.55
C PRO A 120 5.23 15.81 -15.36
N LEU A 121 4.06 15.58 -14.75
CA LEU A 121 3.45 14.25 -14.60
C LEU A 121 2.95 13.71 -15.94
N GLY A 122 2.58 14.61 -16.87
CA GLY A 122 1.94 14.28 -18.15
C GLY A 122 0.42 14.08 -18.05
N ALA A 123 -0.17 14.43 -16.91
CA ALA A 123 -1.59 14.51 -16.64
C ALA A 123 -1.83 15.47 -15.45
N GLU A 124 -3.03 16.01 -15.35
CA GLU A 124 -3.49 16.74 -14.17
C GLU A 124 -3.99 15.75 -13.13
N LEU A 125 -3.32 15.70 -11.98
CA LEU A 125 -3.71 14.92 -10.82
C LEU A 125 -4.58 15.77 -9.90
N VAL A 126 -5.80 15.32 -9.65
CA VAL A 126 -6.76 15.98 -8.76
C VAL A 126 -6.99 15.13 -7.53
N VAL A 127 -6.93 15.74 -6.35
CA VAL A 127 -7.45 15.13 -5.10
C VAL A 127 -8.88 15.60 -4.94
N LYS A 128 -9.86 14.76 -5.29
CA LYS A 128 -11.28 15.12 -5.19
C LYS A 128 -11.73 15.20 -3.74
N LYS A 129 -11.35 14.21 -2.94
CA LYS A 129 -11.78 14.10 -1.56
C LYS A 129 -10.84 13.24 -0.72
N VAL A 130 -10.63 13.65 0.52
CA VAL A 130 -9.91 12.87 1.54
C VAL A 130 -10.93 12.31 2.52
N ASN A 131 -11.15 11.00 2.43
CA ASN A 131 -12.17 10.31 3.20
C ASN A 131 -11.56 9.58 4.39
N ARG A 132 -12.31 9.54 5.48
CA ARG A 132 -11.93 8.95 6.76
C ARG A 132 -13.13 8.25 7.38
N GLU A 133 -12.89 7.06 7.89
CA GLU A 133 -13.85 6.26 8.64
C GLU A 133 -13.24 5.90 9.99
N TYR A 134 -13.98 6.13 11.08
CA TYR A 134 -13.56 5.80 12.43
C TYR A 134 -14.22 4.50 12.91
N TYR A 135 -13.56 3.79 13.82
CA TYR A 135 -14.21 2.71 14.56
C TYR A 135 -15.34 3.26 15.43
N PRO A 136 -16.36 2.45 15.79
CA PRO A 136 -17.38 2.84 16.75
C PRO A 136 -16.80 3.45 18.03
N ILE A 137 -17.12 4.72 18.28
CA ILE A 137 -16.51 5.54 19.32
C ILE A 137 -17.37 5.46 20.58
N PRO A 138 -16.80 5.13 21.74
CA PRO A 138 -17.51 5.28 23.02
C PRO A 138 -17.84 6.76 23.27
N VAL A 139 -19.14 7.04 23.37
CA VAL A 139 -19.69 8.36 23.65
C VAL A 139 -20.55 8.32 24.91
N LYS A 140 -20.60 9.47 25.59
CA LYS A 140 -21.44 9.74 26.73
C LYS A 140 -22.46 10.78 26.32
N VAL A 141 -23.72 10.37 26.21
CA VAL A 141 -24.83 11.20 25.77
C VAL A 141 -25.66 11.62 26.98
N GLY A 142 -25.73 12.92 27.22
CA GLY A 142 -26.64 13.52 28.18
C GLY A 142 -28.01 13.73 27.55
N VAL A 143 -29.07 13.37 28.27
CA VAL A 143 -30.45 13.63 27.88
C VAL A 143 -31.01 14.70 28.80
N LEU A 144 -31.63 15.71 28.20
CA LEU A 144 -32.25 16.84 28.87
C LEU A 144 -33.76 16.79 28.65
N ARG A 145 -34.55 17.24 29.63
CA ARG A 145 -35.97 17.57 29.48
C ARG A 145 -36.15 19.03 29.90
N GLY A 146 -36.34 19.92 28.93
CA GLY A 146 -36.07 21.34 29.15
C GLY A 146 -34.60 21.54 29.53
N ASP A 147 -34.33 22.30 30.59
CA ASP A 147 -32.97 22.54 31.09
C ASP A 147 -32.50 21.50 32.13
N ALA A 148 -33.40 20.60 32.56
CA ALA A 148 -33.09 19.60 33.57
C ALA A 148 -32.48 18.34 32.94
N LYS A 149 -31.45 17.79 33.59
CA LYS A 149 -30.87 16.50 33.21
C LYS A 149 -31.87 15.38 33.51
N ASP A 150 -32.29 14.65 32.47
CA ASP A 150 -33.19 13.49 32.57
C ASP A 150 -32.41 12.17 32.55
N GLY A 151 -31.26 12.11 31.86
CA GLY A 151 -30.51 10.86 31.71
C GLY A 151 -29.07 11.03 31.25
N LEU A 152 -28.31 9.93 31.34
CA LEU A 152 -26.92 9.86 30.92
C LEU A 152 -26.60 8.45 30.43
N PHE A 153 -26.26 8.31 29.16
CA PHE A 153 -26.05 7.02 28.50
C PHE A 153 -24.62 6.91 27.99
N VAL A 154 -23.99 5.76 28.20
CA VAL A 154 -22.65 5.45 27.68
C VAL A 154 -22.77 4.28 26.72
N LEU A 155 -22.41 4.51 25.47
CA LEU A 155 -22.51 3.53 24.39
C LEU A 155 -21.54 3.87 23.27
N LYS A 156 -21.39 2.97 22.29
CA LYS A 156 -20.62 3.27 21.08
C LYS A 156 -21.51 3.91 20.01
N THR A 157 -20.92 4.72 19.12
CA THR A 157 -21.59 5.14 17.88
C THR A 157 -22.05 3.91 17.08
N GLY A 158 -23.19 4.02 16.40
CA GLY A 158 -23.95 2.91 15.84
C GLY A 158 -24.88 2.19 16.83
N GLY A 159 -24.68 2.36 18.14
CA GLY A 159 -25.52 1.80 19.20
C GLY A 159 -26.82 2.58 19.41
N SER A 160 -27.72 2.02 20.23
CA SER A 160 -28.96 2.68 20.62
C SER A 160 -29.27 2.46 22.10
N PHE A 161 -30.07 3.34 22.68
CA PHE A 161 -30.60 3.22 24.03
C PHE A 161 -32.10 3.56 24.05
N ASP A 162 -32.81 2.98 25.01
CA ASP A 162 -34.23 3.23 25.18
C ASP A 162 -34.46 4.40 26.17
N LEU A 163 -35.35 5.30 25.81
CA LEU A 163 -35.73 6.51 26.55
C LEU A 163 -37.26 6.55 26.67
N LYS A 164 -37.78 5.88 27.71
CA LYS A 164 -39.21 5.64 27.91
C LYS A 164 -39.86 5.02 26.66
N ASN A 165 -40.63 5.80 25.90
CA ASN A 165 -41.34 5.34 24.71
C ASN A 165 -40.49 5.44 23.43
N TYR A 166 -39.34 6.11 23.50
CA TYR A 166 -38.49 6.37 22.35
C TYR A 166 -37.26 5.49 22.36
N ARG A 167 -36.77 5.13 21.18
CA ARG A 167 -35.44 4.56 21.00
C ARG A 167 -34.56 5.59 20.31
N VAL A 168 -33.42 5.89 20.92
CA VAL A 168 -32.45 6.85 20.37
C VAL A 168 -31.25 6.07 19.86
N LYS A 169 -30.97 6.20 18.56
CA LYS A 169 -29.78 5.64 17.93
C LYS A 169 -28.73 6.73 17.81
N VAL A 170 -27.53 6.45 18.31
CA VAL A 170 -26.36 7.31 18.10
C VAL A 170 -25.75 6.91 16.78
N GLU A 171 -25.81 7.76 15.76
CA GLU A 171 -25.36 7.41 14.41
C GLU A 171 -23.84 7.52 14.29
N ALA A 172 -23.32 8.74 14.32
CA ALA A 172 -21.90 9.03 14.15
C ALA A 172 -21.51 10.31 14.87
N LEU A 173 -20.24 10.42 15.23
CA LEU A 173 -19.62 11.64 15.73
C LEU A 173 -18.78 12.25 14.61
N GLU A 174 -19.12 13.46 14.17
CA GLU A 174 -18.45 14.15 13.07
C GLU A 174 -17.25 14.96 13.59
N PHE A 175 -16.09 14.79 12.95
CA PHE A 175 -14.87 15.54 13.25
C PHE A 175 -14.54 16.51 12.10
N PRO A 176 -13.97 17.69 12.39
CA PRO A 176 -13.50 18.16 13.71
C PRO A 176 -14.58 18.86 14.55
N ALA A 177 -15.83 18.93 14.09
CA ALA A 177 -16.89 19.69 14.76
C ALA A 177 -17.38 19.08 16.09
N GLU A 178 -16.97 17.85 16.41
CA GLU A 178 -17.42 17.09 17.58
C GLU A 178 -18.95 17.01 17.68
N ASN A 179 -19.60 16.92 16.52
CA ASN A 179 -21.05 16.96 16.42
C ASN A 179 -21.61 15.54 16.36
N LEU A 180 -22.34 15.13 17.40
CA LEU A 180 -22.95 13.80 17.47
C LEU A 180 -24.31 13.81 16.76
N LYS A 181 -24.45 13.00 15.72
CA LYS A 181 -25.72 12.78 15.01
C LYS A 181 -26.53 11.68 15.70
N LEU A 182 -27.80 11.92 15.92
CA LEU A 182 -28.74 10.97 16.53
C LEU A 182 -30.02 10.85 15.70
N SER A 183 -30.63 9.67 15.75
CA SER A 183 -31.94 9.37 15.18
C SER A 183 -32.88 8.94 16.30
N VAL A 184 -34.10 9.47 16.33
CA VAL A 184 -35.11 9.09 17.34
C VAL A 184 -36.24 8.31 16.67
N PHE A 185 -36.60 7.19 17.30
CA PHE A 185 -37.64 6.29 16.86
C PHE A 185 -38.73 6.18 17.93
N ASP A 186 -39.98 6.07 17.49
CA ASP A 186 -41.13 5.72 18.32
C ASP A 186 -41.76 4.45 17.77
N GLN A 187 -41.87 3.41 18.61
CA GLN A 187 -42.35 2.07 18.23
C GLN A 187 -41.72 1.53 16.92
N GLY A 188 -40.44 1.84 16.68
CA GLY A 188 -39.68 1.41 15.49
C GLY A 188 -39.83 2.31 14.26
N ARG A 189 -40.68 3.34 14.29
CA ARG A 189 -40.81 4.34 13.23
C ARG A 189 -39.86 5.52 13.48
N LEU A 190 -39.10 5.93 12.47
CA LEU A 190 -38.24 7.12 12.54
C LEU A 190 -39.12 8.37 12.73
N MET A 191 -38.94 9.07 13.85
CA MET A 191 -39.60 10.35 14.11
C MET A 191 -38.83 11.52 13.50
N GLY A 192 -37.50 11.42 13.50
CA GLY A 192 -36.61 12.45 12.97
C GLY A 192 -35.18 12.26 13.47
N THR A 193 -34.33 13.18 13.05
CA THR A 193 -32.91 13.24 13.41
C THR A 193 -32.61 14.53 14.14
N CYS A 194 -31.58 14.50 14.97
CA CYS A 194 -31.05 15.68 15.63
C CYS A 194 -29.54 15.57 15.79
N ASP A 195 -28.91 16.67 16.14
CA ASP A 195 -27.50 16.69 16.48
C ASP A 195 -27.21 17.52 17.73
N THR A 196 -25.99 17.40 18.24
CA THR A 196 -25.58 18.11 19.45
C THR A 196 -25.14 19.55 19.19
N ALA A 197 -25.10 19.99 17.94
CA ALA A 197 -24.89 21.37 17.52
C ALA A 197 -26.21 22.17 17.41
N GLY A 198 -27.36 21.50 17.52
CA GLY A 198 -28.69 22.12 17.59
C GLY A 198 -29.55 21.94 16.33
N ALA A 199 -29.04 21.29 15.28
CA ALA A 199 -29.88 20.94 14.12
C ALA A 199 -30.85 19.82 14.50
N SER A 200 -32.13 19.97 14.17
CA SER A 200 -33.15 18.97 14.49
C SER A 200 -34.26 18.97 13.45
N THR A 201 -34.72 17.78 13.08
CA THR A 201 -35.91 17.52 12.26
C THR A 201 -37.03 16.86 13.08
N LEU A 202 -36.86 16.77 14.41
CA LEU A 202 -37.85 16.19 15.30
C LEU A 202 -39.11 17.06 15.37
N PRO A 203 -40.30 16.46 15.63
CA PRO A 203 -41.55 17.21 15.71
C PRO A 203 -41.50 18.34 16.75
N PRO A 204 -42.16 19.48 16.49
CA PRO A 204 -42.34 20.54 17.48
C PRO A 204 -42.93 19.99 18.79
N GLY A 205 -42.32 20.34 19.92
CA GLY A 205 -42.75 19.85 21.24
C GLY A 205 -42.15 18.49 21.66
N PHE A 206 -41.21 17.92 20.89
CA PHE A 206 -40.44 16.77 21.34
C PHE A 206 -39.74 17.10 22.69
N PRO A 207 -39.97 16.31 23.76
CA PRO A 207 -39.68 16.74 25.13
C PRO A 207 -38.21 16.61 25.52
N TYR A 208 -37.35 16.08 24.65
CA TYR A 208 -35.97 15.76 24.98
C TYR A 208 -34.94 16.52 24.14
N GLY A 209 -33.87 16.96 24.80
CA GLY A 209 -32.64 17.45 24.17
C GLY A 209 -31.48 16.48 24.39
N PHE A 210 -30.49 16.50 23.48
CA PHE A 210 -29.31 15.65 23.55
C PHE A 210 -28.04 16.48 23.58
N LYS A 211 -27.09 16.08 24.43
CA LYS A 211 -25.79 16.73 24.56
C LYS A 211 -24.67 15.70 24.56
N LEU A 212 -23.62 15.96 23.79
CA LEU A 212 -22.38 15.20 23.90
C LEU A 212 -21.66 15.63 25.19
N VAL A 213 -21.54 14.70 26.15
CA VAL A 213 -20.93 14.98 27.46
C VAL A 213 -19.45 14.62 27.47
N ALA A 214 -19.11 13.51 26.85
CA ALA A 214 -17.73 13.04 26.70
C ALA A 214 -17.65 12.02 25.56
N TYR A 215 -16.46 11.84 25.00
CA TYR A 215 -16.17 10.78 24.05
C TYR A 215 -14.72 10.32 24.25
N GLN A 216 -14.41 9.10 23.82
CA GLN A 216 -13.02 8.63 23.77
C GLN A 216 -12.37 9.02 22.44
N ASN A 217 -11.06 9.28 22.46
CA ASN A 217 -10.32 9.64 21.25
C ASN A 217 -10.56 8.61 20.13
N PRO A 218 -10.98 9.07 18.94
CA PRO A 218 -11.35 8.17 17.86
C PRO A 218 -10.12 7.45 17.29
N SER A 219 -10.27 6.17 16.98
CA SER A 219 -9.28 5.42 16.20
C SER A 219 -9.74 5.31 14.74
N LEU A 220 -8.82 5.61 13.83
CA LEU A 220 -9.07 5.57 12.40
C LEU A 220 -9.18 4.11 11.94
N LYS A 221 -10.29 3.75 11.31
CA LYS A 221 -10.53 2.43 10.72
C LYS A 221 -10.04 2.38 9.28
N ARG A 222 -10.34 3.43 8.50
CA ARG A 222 -10.02 3.50 7.08
C ARG A 222 -9.73 4.93 6.67
N LEU A 223 -8.79 5.08 5.75
CA LEU A 223 -8.35 6.34 5.19
C LEU A 223 -8.09 6.14 3.71
N TRP A 224 -8.76 6.91 2.86
CA TRP A 224 -8.62 6.81 1.42
C TRP A 224 -8.77 8.16 0.75
N VAL A 225 -8.20 8.27 -0.43
CA VAL A 225 -8.22 9.49 -1.24
C VAL A 225 -8.87 9.18 -2.57
N ASP A 226 -9.89 9.96 -2.93
CA ASP A 226 -10.51 9.93 -4.24
C ASP A 226 -9.66 10.78 -5.19
N LEU A 227 -9.13 10.15 -6.24
CA LEU A 227 -8.22 10.75 -7.20
C LEU A 227 -8.90 10.81 -8.58
N ALA A 228 -8.56 11.84 -9.35
CA ALA A 228 -8.82 11.87 -10.78
C ALA A 228 -7.55 12.26 -11.54
N LEU A 229 -7.38 11.65 -12.72
CA LEU A 229 -6.35 11.99 -13.68
C LEU A 229 -7.02 12.47 -14.95
N ALA A 230 -6.77 13.72 -15.34
CA ALA A 230 -7.22 14.28 -16.60
C ALA A 230 -6.01 14.50 -17.53
N ARG A 231 -6.19 14.21 -18.81
CA ARG A 231 -5.21 14.52 -19.84
C ARG A 231 -5.93 15.19 -21.00
N ASP A 232 -5.53 16.41 -21.32
CA ASP A 232 -6.12 17.21 -22.40
C ASP A 232 -7.66 17.28 -22.27
N SER A 233 -8.40 17.00 -23.35
CA SER A 233 -9.88 16.97 -23.38
C SER A 233 -10.48 15.57 -23.17
N GLU A 234 -9.69 14.60 -22.72
CA GLU A 234 -10.19 13.25 -22.45
C GLU A 234 -11.00 13.20 -21.16
N LYS A 235 -11.93 12.23 -21.07
CA LYS A 235 -12.69 12.02 -19.83
C LYS A 235 -11.73 11.63 -18.71
N PRO A 236 -11.82 12.28 -17.53
CA PRO A 236 -10.92 11.99 -16.42
C PRO A 236 -11.10 10.53 -15.96
N VAL A 237 -9.97 9.87 -15.69
CA VAL A 237 -9.97 8.55 -15.07
C VAL A 237 -9.99 8.74 -13.57
N GLU A 238 -11.02 8.23 -12.92
CA GLU A 238 -11.20 8.35 -11.48
C GLU A 238 -10.92 7.02 -10.78
N GLY A 239 -10.46 7.11 -9.54
CA GLY A 239 -10.25 5.95 -8.68
C GLY A 239 -9.84 6.35 -7.28
N THR A 240 -9.67 5.35 -6.42
CA THR A 240 -9.33 5.57 -5.01
C THR A 240 -7.95 5.03 -4.69
N SER A 241 -7.20 5.75 -3.85
CA SER A 241 -5.96 5.26 -3.26
C SER A 241 -6.12 5.03 -1.76
N GLU A 242 -5.80 3.81 -1.32
CA GLU A 242 -5.78 3.38 0.09
C GLU A 242 -4.38 2.92 0.50
N VAL A 243 -4.14 2.76 1.81
CA VAL A 243 -2.84 2.39 2.39
C VAL A 243 -2.17 1.20 1.69
N ASN A 244 -2.97 0.20 1.28
CA ASN A 244 -2.48 -1.01 0.59
C ASN A 244 -3.11 -1.24 -0.77
N SER A 245 -3.92 -0.30 -1.26
CA SER A 245 -4.62 -0.41 -2.55
C SER A 245 -4.38 0.89 -3.34
N PRO A 246 -3.21 1.03 -3.99
CA PRO A 246 -2.90 2.23 -4.76
C PRO A 246 -3.80 2.35 -5.98
N PHE A 247 -4.14 3.59 -6.34
CA PHE A 247 -4.76 3.86 -7.63
C PHE A 247 -3.73 3.62 -8.75
N GLN A 248 -4.16 3.04 -9.86
CA GLN A 248 -3.26 2.65 -10.96
C GLN A 248 -3.69 3.31 -12.25
N TRP A 249 -2.73 3.93 -12.94
CA TRP A 249 -2.97 4.56 -14.23
C TRP A 249 -1.68 4.58 -15.07
N ASN A 250 -1.76 4.12 -16.32
CA ASN A 250 -0.65 4.13 -17.28
C ASN A 250 0.68 3.54 -16.75
N GLY A 251 0.60 2.44 -15.99
CA GLY A 251 1.77 1.78 -15.37
C GLY A 251 2.36 2.53 -14.16
N LEU A 252 1.71 3.60 -13.71
CA LEU A 252 2.01 4.32 -12.47
C LEU A 252 1.09 3.84 -11.35
N TYR A 253 1.63 3.82 -10.15
CA TYR A 253 0.93 3.50 -8.91
C TYR A 253 0.95 4.74 -8.01
N PHE A 254 -0.23 5.21 -7.64
CA PHE A 254 -0.45 6.38 -6.79
C PHE A 254 -0.78 5.89 -5.39
N TYR A 255 0.17 6.03 -4.46
CA TYR A 255 0.05 5.65 -3.07
C TYR A 255 -0.24 6.88 -2.22
N ASN A 256 -1.25 6.78 -1.38
CA ASN A 256 -1.46 7.74 -0.30
C ASN A 256 -0.46 7.44 0.82
N THR A 257 0.49 8.35 1.04
CA THR A 257 1.54 8.20 2.07
C THR A 257 1.37 9.13 3.25
N ARG A 258 0.58 10.21 3.10
CA ARG A 258 0.33 11.18 4.18
C ARG A 258 -1.02 11.87 3.95
N ILE A 259 -1.74 12.13 5.03
CA ILE A 259 -2.83 13.10 5.06
C ILE A 259 -2.59 14.01 6.24
N ASP A 260 -2.62 15.32 6.00
CA ASP A 260 -2.33 16.30 7.03
C ASP A 260 -3.04 17.63 6.72
N ARG A 261 -2.83 18.64 7.58
CA ARG A 261 -3.33 20.00 7.41
C ARG A 261 -2.20 21.01 7.43
N ASP A 262 -2.34 22.08 6.67
CA ASP A 262 -1.43 23.22 6.75
C ASP A 262 -1.77 24.14 7.95
N ALA A 263 -1.02 25.22 8.11
CA ALA A 263 -1.23 26.21 9.17
C ALA A 263 -2.59 26.93 9.08
N ALA A 264 -3.21 26.98 7.89
CA ALA A 264 -4.53 27.54 7.67
C ALA A 264 -5.67 26.51 7.89
N GLY A 265 -5.32 25.24 8.16
CA GLY A 265 -6.25 24.15 8.38
C GLY A 265 -6.71 23.45 7.09
N ALA A 266 -6.16 23.81 5.93
CA ALA A 266 -6.48 23.18 4.66
C ALA A 266 -5.92 21.75 4.60
N VAL A 267 -6.76 20.80 4.21
CA VAL A 267 -6.40 19.37 4.13
C VAL A 267 -5.61 19.11 2.86
N TYR A 268 -4.52 18.36 2.96
CA TYR A 268 -3.78 17.87 1.81
C TYR A 268 -3.45 16.38 1.95
N ALA A 269 -3.26 15.73 0.79
CA ALA A 269 -2.78 14.36 0.68
C ALA A 269 -1.38 14.35 0.04
N GLY A 270 -0.44 13.67 0.69
CA GLY A 270 0.85 13.30 0.13
C GLY A 270 0.70 12.04 -0.71
N ILE A 271 0.96 12.18 -2.00
CA ILE A 271 0.86 11.12 -2.99
C ILE A 271 2.27 10.73 -3.44
N GLN A 272 2.62 9.45 -3.26
CA GLN A 272 3.81 8.85 -3.85
C GLN A 272 3.44 8.13 -5.15
N ILE A 273 4.06 8.54 -6.24
CA ILE A 273 3.83 8.01 -7.58
C ILE A 273 5.01 7.13 -7.94
N VAL A 274 4.76 5.84 -8.19
CA VAL A 274 5.79 4.86 -8.47
C VAL A 274 5.60 4.28 -9.86
N ARG A 275 6.66 4.31 -10.66
CA ARG A 275 6.79 3.48 -11.87
C ARG A 275 7.75 2.36 -11.54
N ASP A 276 7.27 1.13 -11.52
CA ASP A 276 8.11 -0.07 -11.31
C ASP A 276 7.80 -1.12 -12.38
N PRO A 277 8.50 -1.08 -13.53
CA PRO A 277 8.28 -2.06 -14.60
C PRO A 277 8.84 -3.44 -14.25
N GLY A 278 9.71 -3.56 -13.23
CA GLY A 278 10.30 -4.82 -12.79
C GLY A 278 9.39 -5.63 -11.87
N ARG A 279 8.48 -4.96 -11.15
CA ARG A 279 7.50 -5.56 -10.24
C ARG A 279 6.87 -6.87 -10.74
N PRO A 280 6.23 -6.93 -11.94
CA PRO A 280 5.58 -8.17 -12.40
C PRO A 280 6.57 -9.33 -12.57
N TYR A 281 7.78 -9.06 -13.06
CA TYR A 281 8.81 -10.09 -13.27
C TYR A 281 9.34 -10.65 -11.96
N VAL A 282 9.53 -9.79 -10.94
CA VAL A 282 9.95 -10.22 -9.60
C VAL A 282 8.91 -11.15 -8.97
N PHE A 283 7.63 -10.76 -8.99
CA PHE A 283 6.56 -11.62 -8.44
C PHE A 283 6.40 -12.93 -9.21
N ALA A 284 6.48 -12.89 -10.55
CA ALA A 284 6.48 -14.11 -11.36
C ALA A 284 7.69 -15.01 -11.05
N GLY A 285 8.86 -14.41 -10.87
CA GLY A 285 10.09 -15.12 -10.48
C GLY A 285 9.96 -15.83 -9.14
N PHE A 286 9.39 -15.15 -8.13
CA PHE A 286 9.09 -15.76 -6.83
C PHE A 286 8.08 -16.90 -6.92
N ALA A 287 7.02 -16.75 -7.71
CA ALA A 287 6.04 -17.82 -7.92
C ALA A 287 6.67 -19.06 -8.57
N ILE A 288 7.47 -18.85 -9.63
CA ILE A 288 8.19 -19.93 -10.32
C ILE A 288 9.20 -20.61 -9.38
N MET A 289 9.97 -19.83 -8.62
CA MET A 289 10.93 -20.36 -7.66
C MET A 289 10.23 -21.17 -6.55
N GLY A 290 9.12 -20.68 -6.01
CA GLY A 290 8.29 -21.39 -5.04
C GLY A 290 7.77 -22.72 -5.59
N LEU A 291 7.27 -22.72 -6.83
CA LEU A 291 6.86 -23.96 -7.52
C LEU A 291 8.04 -24.94 -7.64
N GLY A 292 9.21 -24.47 -8.07
CA GLY A 292 10.41 -25.30 -8.17
C GLY A 292 10.83 -25.92 -6.83
N ALA A 293 10.72 -25.16 -5.74
CA ALA A 293 11.01 -25.63 -4.39
C ALA A 293 10.00 -26.70 -3.93
N VAL A 294 8.69 -26.48 -4.16
CA VAL A 294 7.63 -27.47 -3.86
C VAL A 294 7.86 -28.77 -4.64
N LEU A 295 8.14 -28.67 -5.94
CA LEU A 295 8.41 -29.85 -6.77
C LEU A 295 9.69 -30.59 -6.34
N SER A 296 10.72 -29.86 -5.89
CA SER A 296 11.95 -30.45 -5.34
C SER A 296 11.67 -31.22 -4.05
N PHE A 297 10.84 -30.64 -3.17
CA PHE A 297 10.39 -31.28 -1.93
C PHE A 297 9.56 -32.55 -2.22
N ILE A 298 8.56 -32.47 -3.10
CA ILE A 298 7.74 -33.62 -3.51
C ILE A 298 8.62 -34.72 -4.08
N ARG A 299 9.55 -34.39 -4.98
CA ARG A 299 10.49 -35.37 -5.56
C ARG A 299 11.33 -36.06 -4.48
N ARG A 300 11.79 -35.33 -3.46
CA ARG A 300 12.62 -35.88 -2.37
C ARG A 300 11.85 -36.83 -1.47
N PHE A 301 10.60 -36.51 -1.12
CA PHE A 301 9.83 -37.27 -0.13
C PHE A 301 8.85 -38.29 -0.73
N TYR A 302 8.34 -38.06 -1.94
CA TYR A 302 7.34 -38.91 -2.61
C TYR A 302 7.85 -39.53 -3.92
N GLY A 303 9.14 -39.37 -4.25
CA GLY A 303 9.72 -39.77 -5.54
C GLY A 303 9.62 -41.26 -5.89
N LYS A 304 9.38 -42.15 -4.91
CA LYS A 304 9.13 -43.59 -5.18
C LYS A 304 7.65 -43.92 -5.48
N VAL A 305 6.71 -43.02 -5.19
CA VAL A 305 5.26 -43.26 -5.32
C VAL A 305 4.67 -42.61 -6.57
N LEU A 306 5.21 -41.49 -7.03
CA LEU A 306 4.64 -40.67 -8.13
C LEU A 306 5.32 -40.84 -9.50
N TRP A 307 6.44 -41.57 -9.58
CA TRP A 307 7.27 -41.65 -10.79
C TRP A 307 7.59 -43.11 -11.21
N LYS A 308 6.60 -43.99 -11.10
CA LYS A 308 6.58 -45.26 -11.85
C LYS A 308 6.01 -45.01 -13.25
#